data_AF-A0A964IK01-F1
#
_entry.id   AF-A0A964IK01-F1
#
_cell.length_a   1.000
_cell.length_b   1.000
_cell.length_c   1.000
_cell.angle_alpha   90.00
_cell.angle_beta   90.00
_cell.angle_gamma   90.00
#
_symmetry.space_group_name_H-M   'P 1'
#
loop_
_entity.id
_entity.type
_entity.pdbx_description
1 polymer ?
#
loop_
_entity_poly.entity_id
_entity_poly.type
_entity_poly.pdbx_seq_one_letter_code
_entity_poly.pdbx_strand_id
1 'polypeptide(L)'
;MKTHYDLLSLEPNADADTIKKAFRREIARYHPDKVIHLGPEFQEMAATRAAELTVAYKTLSDPVMREQYDASVAGFELPPAITHDTPRPATSPGVAEPYAQPPVEPDEQTPPAPSGKRMFETECAGHDQILRRAIAARVRSVVESLYGAVETPVVRGFDAALVPLAKPRFLGSHPPRVLIKVNEMADVAAVTEAWTAAARSRVHTDKSPVVVLLFGRHLSPTRELLKAMESASRQRKTPEGPKELVVVVVNTWDWTCHTPDGLSANLRKLIDKICE
;
A
#
# COMPACT_ATOMS: atom_id res chain seq x y z
N MET A 1 -2.36 -4.43 13.55
CA MET A 1 -3.42 -3.38 13.55
C MET A 1 -2.81 -2.12 12.98
N LYS A 2 -3.53 -1.37 12.14
CA LYS A 2 -3.04 -0.06 11.65
C LYS A 2 -3.52 1.03 12.58
N THR A 3 -2.60 1.82 13.10
CA THR A 3 -2.85 2.98 13.95
C THR A 3 -3.08 4.24 13.11
N HIS A 4 -3.56 5.31 13.74
CA HIS A 4 -3.67 6.63 13.10
C HIS A 4 -2.30 7.18 12.71
N TYR A 5 -1.25 6.78 13.43
CA TYR A 5 0.15 7.08 13.10
C TYR A 5 0.58 6.36 11.81
N ASP A 6 0.23 5.07 11.65
CA ASP A 6 0.52 4.31 10.43
C ASP A 6 -0.16 4.90 9.20
N LEU A 7 -1.42 5.37 9.34
CA LEU A 7 -2.17 5.99 8.24
C LEU A 7 -1.51 7.28 7.72
N LEU A 8 -0.87 8.05 8.60
CA LEU A 8 -0.12 9.26 8.24
C LEU A 8 1.36 8.96 7.96
N SER A 9 1.78 7.70 8.10
CA SER A 9 3.17 7.26 8.03
C SER A 9 4.08 8.05 8.98
N LEU A 10 3.68 8.09 10.24
CA LEU A 10 4.33 8.81 11.33
C LEU A 10 4.74 7.85 12.45
N GLU A 11 5.77 8.26 13.18
CA GLU A 11 6.11 7.65 14.46
C GLU A 11 5.12 8.12 15.55
N PRO A 12 4.80 7.29 16.56
CA PRO A 12 3.93 7.67 17.68
C PRO A 12 4.37 8.94 18.42
N ASN A 13 5.66 9.26 18.38
CA ASN A 13 6.27 10.43 19.03
C ASN A 13 6.31 11.68 18.13
N ALA A 14 5.64 11.69 16.97
CA ALA A 14 5.67 12.83 16.05
C ALA A 14 5.07 14.11 16.69
N ASP A 15 5.67 15.26 16.40
CA ASP A 15 5.16 16.57 16.82
C ASP A 15 3.96 17.03 15.95
N ALA A 16 3.24 18.04 16.44
CA ALA A 16 2.04 18.54 15.76
C ALA A 16 2.34 19.10 14.35
N ASP A 17 3.50 19.71 14.16
CA ASP A 17 3.94 20.24 12.87
C ASP A 17 4.24 19.12 11.86
N THR A 18 4.85 18.03 12.30
CA THR A 18 5.10 16.83 11.49
C THR A 18 3.79 16.13 11.15
N ILE A 19 2.86 16.03 12.10
CA ILE A 19 1.51 15.48 11.86
C ILE A 19 0.79 16.29 10.76
N LYS A 20 0.80 17.62 10.87
CA LYS A 20 0.19 18.51 9.88
C LYS A 20 0.85 18.42 8.50
N LYS A 21 2.19 18.32 8.47
CA LYS A 21 2.95 18.19 7.22
C LYS A 21 2.67 16.84 6.53
N ALA A 22 2.62 15.75 7.31
CA ALA A 22 2.28 14.43 6.80
C ALA A 22 0.84 14.36 6.29
N PHE A 23 -0.12 14.91 7.04
CA PHE A 23 -1.51 14.98 6.60
C PHE A 23 -1.66 15.71 5.26
N ARG A 24 -1.03 16.89 5.12
CA ARG A 24 -1.05 17.63 3.84
C ARG A 24 -0.42 16.84 2.70
N ARG A 25 0.69 16.14 2.96
CA ARG A 25 1.35 15.28 1.98
C ARG A 25 0.45 14.14 1.54
N GLU A 26 -0.20 13.46 2.48
CA GLU A 26 -1.07 12.32 2.17
C GLU A 26 -2.36 12.77 1.48
N ILE A 27 -3.07 13.80 1.98
CA ILE A 27 -4.30 14.30 1.34
C ILE A 27 -4.06 14.77 -0.10
N ALA A 28 -2.93 15.42 -0.37
CA ALA A 28 -2.58 15.88 -1.72
C ALA A 28 -2.32 14.72 -2.70
N ARG A 29 -2.22 13.48 -2.23
CA ARG A 29 -2.11 12.27 -3.06
C ARG A 29 -3.48 11.69 -3.43
N TYR A 30 -4.49 11.86 -2.57
CA TYR A 30 -5.86 11.38 -2.80
C TYR A 30 -6.81 12.44 -3.35
N HIS A 31 -6.29 13.59 -3.80
CA HIS A 31 -7.12 14.63 -4.38
C HIS A 31 -7.85 14.11 -5.64
N PRO A 32 -9.16 14.38 -5.81
CA PRO A 32 -9.97 13.85 -6.92
C PRO A 32 -9.34 14.11 -8.30
N ASP A 33 -8.68 15.26 -8.47
CA ASP A 33 -7.97 15.64 -9.70
C ASP A 33 -6.88 14.65 -10.13
N LYS A 34 -6.22 13.98 -9.16
CA LYS A 34 -5.16 12.98 -9.45
C LYS A 34 -5.68 11.58 -9.67
N VAL A 35 -6.92 11.29 -9.29
CA VAL A 35 -7.49 9.93 -9.40
C VAL A 35 -8.60 9.84 -10.43
N ILE A 36 -9.02 10.98 -10.99
CA ILE A 36 -10.11 11.04 -11.98
C ILE A 36 -9.83 10.18 -13.22
N HIS A 37 -8.57 10.13 -13.66
CA HIS A 37 -8.13 9.36 -14.84
C HIS A 37 -7.93 7.86 -14.55
N LEU A 38 -7.97 7.44 -13.29
CA LEU A 38 -7.73 6.05 -12.87
C LEU A 38 -9.01 5.19 -12.87
N GLY A 39 -10.18 5.82 -13.04
CA GLY A 39 -11.48 5.16 -13.08
C GLY A 39 -12.27 5.27 -11.77
N PRO A 40 -13.56 4.88 -11.80
CA PRO A 40 -14.50 5.12 -10.70
C PRO A 40 -14.11 4.39 -9.40
N GLU A 41 -13.54 3.19 -9.50
CA GLU A 41 -13.08 2.42 -8.33
C GLU A 41 -11.96 3.14 -7.56
N PHE A 42 -11.05 3.81 -8.27
CA PHE A 42 -9.98 4.60 -7.65
C PHE A 42 -10.48 5.90 -7.04
N GLN A 43 -11.52 6.52 -7.64
CA GLN A 43 -12.14 7.73 -7.09
C GLN A 43 -12.87 7.43 -5.76
N GLU A 44 -13.62 6.34 -5.71
CA GLU A 44 -14.30 5.88 -4.48
C GLU A 44 -13.28 5.58 -3.38
N MET A 45 -12.22 4.82 -3.72
CA MET A 45 -11.13 4.55 -2.79
C MET A 45 -10.47 5.84 -2.29
N ALA A 46 -10.20 6.81 -3.17
CA ALA A 46 -9.54 8.06 -2.79
C ALA A 46 -10.41 8.90 -1.85
N ALA A 47 -11.72 8.98 -2.11
CA ALA A 47 -12.65 9.67 -1.23
C ALA A 47 -12.66 9.06 0.18
N THR A 48 -12.73 7.73 0.27
CA THR A 48 -12.72 7.02 1.54
C THR A 48 -11.39 7.20 2.28
N ARG A 49 -10.25 7.13 1.59
CA ARG A 49 -8.93 7.36 2.19
C ARG A 49 -8.74 8.81 2.66
N ALA A 50 -9.24 9.78 1.91
CA ALA A 50 -9.21 11.18 2.33
C ALA A 50 -10.03 11.40 3.62
N ALA A 51 -11.16 10.71 3.76
CA ALA A 51 -11.95 10.73 4.99
C ALA A 51 -11.18 10.12 6.17
N GLU A 52 -10.56 8.95 6.00
CA GLU A 52 -9.72 8.31 7.03
C GLU A 52 -8.55 9.19 7.49
N LEU A 53 -7.83 9.79 6.54
CA LEU A 53 -6.73 10.72 6.84
C LEU A 53 -7.22 11.93 7.62
N THR A 54 -8.42 12.42 7.31
CA THR A 54 -9.03 13.56 8.01
C THR A 54 -9.38 13.19 9.45
N VAL A 55 -9.92 11.98 9.67
CA VAL A 55 -10.19 11.47 11.03
C VAL A 55 -8.89 11.31 11.81
N ALA A 56 -7.88 10.66 11.22
CA ALA A 56 -6.57 10.47 11.85
C ALA A 56 -5.92 11.81 12.23
N TYR A 57 -5.96 12.79 11.32
CA TYR A 57 -5.45 14.13 11.58
C TYR A 57 -6.20 14.81 12.72
N LYS A 58 -7.55 14.78 12.72
CA LYS A 58 -8.35 15.40 13.79
C LYS A 58 -7.99 14.82 15.15
N THR A 59 -7.94 13.50 15.27
CA THR A 59 -7.60 12.81 16.52
C THR A 59 -6.18 13.13 16.99
N LEU A 60 -5.18 13.12 16.11
CA LEU A 60 -3.78 13.31 16.49
C LEU A 60 -3.37 14.79 16.61
N SER A 61 -4.12 15.71 16.01
CA SER A 61 -3.84 17.15 16.06
C SER A 61 -4.31 17.82 17.35
N ASP A 62 -5.34 17.27 18.00
CA ASP A 62 -5.83 17.74 19.29
C ASP A 62 -5.12 16.96 20.42
N PRO A 63 -4.39 17.65 21.33
CA PRO A 63 -3.65 16.99 22.41
C PRO A 63 -4.53 16.10 23.30
N VAL A 64 -5.79 16.49 23.56
CA VAL A 64 -6.70 15.75 24.43
C VAL A 64 -7.19 14.47 23.73
N MET A 65 -7.58 14.60 22.46
CA MET A 65 -8.00 13.46 21.63
C MET A 65 -6.83 12.48 21.41
N ARG A 66 -5.62 13.01 21.23
CA ARG A 66 -4.40 12.21 21.07
C ARG A 66 -4.09 11.42 22.32
N GLU A 67 -4.15 12.02 23.50
CA GLU A 67 -3.90 11.32 24.77
C GLU A 67 -4.93 10.20 25.00
N GLN A 68 -6.20 10.45 24.71
CA GLN A 68 -7.25 9.43 24.79
C GLN A 68 -7.02 8.30 23.78
N TYR A 69 -6.61 8.64 22.56
CA TYR A 69 -6.27 7.67 21.53
C TYR A 69 -5.05 6.81 21.94
N ASP A 70 -3.98 7.44 22.39
CA ASP A 70 -2.75 6.79 22.83
C ASP A 70 -3.02 5.86 24.02
N ALA A 71 -3.85 6.27 24.98
CA ALA A 71 -4.32 5.42 26.08
C ALA A 71 -5.12 4.21 25.57
N SER A 72 -5.95 4.39 24.54
CA SER A 72 -6.77 3.32 23.95
C SER A 72 -5.96 2.30 23.14
N VAL A 73 -4.82 2.72 22.61
CA VAL A 73 -3.85 1.90 21.86
C VAL A 73 -2.89 1.19 22.83
N ALA A 74 -2.36 1.89 23.83
CA ALA A 74 -1.51 1.33 24.88
C ALA A 74 -2.24 0.29 25.75
N GLY A 75 -3.57 0.40 25.91
CA GLY A 75 -4.37 -0.65 26.55
C GLY A 75 -4.42 -1.99 25.81
N PHE A 76 -3.88 -2.06 24.59
CA PHE A 76 -3.78 -3.28 23.76
C PHE A 76 -2.34 -3.77 23.55
N GLU A 77 -1.33 -2.94 23.79
CA GLU A 77 0.08 -3.32 23.77
C GLU A 77 0.65 -3.25 25.19
N LEU A 78 0.95 -4.42 25.76
CA LEU A 78 1.87 -4.47 26.92
C LEU A 78 3.15 -3.73 26.52
N PRO A 79 3.52 -2.64 27.21
CA PRO A 79 4.70 -1.88 26.84
C PRO A 79 5.96 -2.74 27.06
N PRO A 80 6.96 -2.70 26.16
CA PRO A 80 8.29 -3.13 26.53
C PRO A 80 8.74 -2.21 27.67
N ALA A 81 9.12 -2.80 28.80
CA ALA A 81 9.58 -2.09 29.98
C ALA A 81 10.75 -1.16 29.61
N ILE A 82 10.48 0.15 29.54
CA ILE A 82 11.52 1.16 29.64
C ILE A 82 11.42 1.73 31.05
N THR A 83 12.35 1.27 31.87
CA THR A 83 12.64 1.80 33.20
C THR A 83 13.08 3.25 33.08
N HIS A 84 12.20 4.19 33.41
CA HIS A 84 12.61 5.53 33.79
C HIS A 84 12.74 5.59 35.30
N ASP A 85 13.97 5.36 35.75
CA ASP A 85 14.44 5.69 37.08
C ASP A 85 14.16 7.18 37.35
N THR A 86 13.40 7.47 38.40
CA THR A 86 13.08 8.85 38.79
C THR A 86 13.52 9.06 40.24
N PRO A 87 14.44 9.99 40.54
CA PRO A 87 14.53 10.56 41.87
C PRO A 87 13.60 11.79 41.96
N ARG A 88 12.62 11.69 42.85
CA ARG A 88 11.81 12.81 43.36
C ARG A 88 12.71 13.88 44.02
N PRO A 89 12.36 15.16 43.91
CA PRO A 89 12.09 15.94 45.13
C PRO A 89 10.81 16.80 45.05
N ALA A 90 10.45 17.38 46.20
CA ALA A 90 9.10 17.75 46.63
C ALA A 90 8.77 19.27 46.57
N THR A 91 7.47 19.57 46.76
CA THR A 91 6.83 20.77 47.38
C THR A 91 7.03 22.15 46.70
N SER A 92 6.08 23.11 46.59
CA SER A 92 4.62 23.30 46.67
C SER A 92 4.33 24.71 46.03
N PRO A 93 3.27 25.49 46.37
CA PRO A 93 2.15 25.86 45.49
C PRO A 93 2.08 27.35 45.08
N GLY A 94 1.27 27.71 44.08
CA GLY A 94 1.00 29.12 43.75
C GLY A 94 -0.10 29.30 42.70
N VAL A 95 -1.09 30.12 43.04
CA VAL A 95 -2.40 30.36 42.40
C VAL A 95 -2.33 31.43 41.30
N ALA A 96 -3.08 31.27 40.20
CA ALA A 96 -3.80 32.35 39.49
C ALA A 96 -4.70 31.82 38.35
N GLU A 97 -6.02 31.93 38.54
CA GLU A 97 -7.09 31.94 37.51
C GLU A 97 -7.13 33.30 36.76
N PRO A 98 -8.06 33.57 35.81
CA PRO A 98 -8.56 32.75 34.69
C PRO A 98 -8.57 33.56 33.36
N TYR A 99 -8.46 32.92 32.19
CA TYR A 99 -8.90 33.54 30.93
C TYR A 99 -10.24 32.91 30.50
N ALA A 100 -11.26 33.75 30.53
CA ALA A 100 -12.61 33.47 30.08
C ALA A 100 -12.65 33.12 28.58
N GLN A 101 -13.27 31.98 28.24
CA GLN A 101 -13.73 31.71 26.88
C GLN A 101 -15.14 32.30 26.70
N PRO A 102 -15.45 32.95 25.56
CA PRO A 102 -16.84 33.27 25.23
C PRO A 102 -17.63 31.98 24.88
N PRO A 103 -18.93 31.93 25.17
CA PRO A 103 -19.72 30.69 25.08
C PRO A 103 -20.05 30.37 23.62
N VAL A 104 -19.76 29.14 23.19
CA VAL A 104 -20.42 28.54 22.04
C VAL A 104 -21.41 27.53 22.60
N GLU A 105 -22.69 27.81 22.41
CA GLU A 105 -23.81 26.99 22.87
C GLU A 105 -23.75 25.55 22.31
N PRO A 106 -24.26 24.56 23.05
CA PRO A 106 -24.21 23.15 22.66
C PRO A 106 -25.33 22.81 21.69
N ASP A 107 -25.00 22.33 20.48
CA ASP A 107 -25.98 21.59 19.69
C ASP A 107 -25.88 20.10 20.06
N GLU A 108 -26.83 19.68 20.89
CA GLU A 108 -27.08 18.29 21.24
C GLU A 108 -27.50 17.50 19.99
N GLN A 109 -26.56 16.75 19.44
CA GLN A 109 -26.85 15.49 18.75
C GLN A 109 -25.58 14.64 18.63
N THR A 110 -25.13 14.13 19.77
CA THR A 110 -24.14 13.03 19.80
C THR A 110 -24.90 11.70 19.72
N PRO A 111 -24.90 10.97 18.60
CA PRO A 111 -25.27 9.57 18.63
C PRO A 111 -24.26 8.80 19.50
N PRO A 112 -24.67 7.75 20.23
CA PRO A 112 -23.78 7.02 21.12
C PRO A 112 -22.60 6.47 20.33
N ALA A 113 -21.38 6.72 20.84
CA ALA A 113 -20.14 6.27 20.22
C ALA A 113 -20.24 4.77 19.88
N PRO A 114 -20.16 4.38 18.59
CA PRO A 114 -20.12 2.97 18.25
C PRO A 114 -18.76 2.44 18.70
N SER A 115 -18.76 1.21 19.19
CA SER A 115 -17.58 0.47 19.59
C SER A 115 -16.63 0.30 18.37
N GLY A 116 -15.79 1.31 18.13
CA GLY A 116 -15.09 1.55 16.86
C GLY A 116 -14.03 0.53 16.45
N LYS A 117 -13.76 -0.48 17.28
CA LYS A 117 -12.70 -1.47 17.03
C LYS A 117 -13.07 -2.51 15.96
N ARG A 118 -14.34 -2.95 15.89
CA ARG A 118 -14.76 -3.96 14.90
C ARG A 118 -15.12 -3.37 13.52
N MET A 119 -15.56 -2.12 13.46
CA MET A 119 -15.90 -1.47 12.19
C MET A 119 -14.62 -1.13 11.40
N PHE A 120 -13.59 -0.59 12.06
CA PHE A 120 -12.34 -0.17 11.40
C PHE A 120 -11.53 -1.31 10.78
N GLU A 121 -11.45 -2.48 11.44
CA GLU A 121 -10.73 -3.64 10.89
C GLU A 121 -11.44 -4.22 9.66
N THR A 122 -12.77 -4.22 9.70
CA THR A 122 -13.61 -4.73 8.61
C THR A 122 -13.59 -3.76 7.42
N GLU A 123 -13.61 -2.45 7.68
CA GLU A 123 -13.49 -1.39 6.67
C GLU A 123 -12.09 -1.36 6.04
N CYS A 124 -11.01 -1.38 6.83
CA CYS A 124 -9.63 -1.39 6.30
C CYS A 124 -9.32 -2.66 5.47
N ALA A 125 -9.82 -3.83 5.88
CA ALA A 125 -9.70 -5.06 5.10
C ALA A 125 -10.49 -4.98 3.78
N GLY A 126 -11.66 -4.34 3.81
CA GLY A 126 -12.42 -3.98 2.61
C GLY A 126 -11.65 -3.02 1.70
N HIS A 127 -10.97 -2.01 2.26
CA HIS A 127 -10.26 -0.97 1.51
C HIS A 127 -8.97 -1.47 0.84
N ASP A 128 -8.21 -2.35 1.50
CA ASP A 128 -7.06 -3.01 0.87
C ASP A 128 -7.53 -3.96 -0.24
N GLN A 129 -8.69 -4.60 -0.07
CA GLN A 129 -9.31 -5.42 -1.10
C GLN A 129 -9.79 -4.59 -2.30
N ILE A 130 -10.31 -3.39 -2.07
CA ILE A 130 -10.68 -2.44 -3.15
C ILE A 130 -9.43 -2.01 -3.93
N LEU A 131 -8.35 -1.61 -3.26
CA LEU A 131 -7.10 -1.25 -3.93
C LEU A 131 -6.55 -2.41 -4.78
N ARG A 132 -6.53 -3.63 -4.22
CA ARG A 132 -6.09 -4.84 -4.95
C ARG A 132 -6.94 -5.10 -6.19
N ARG A 133 -8.27 -4.95 -6.08
CA ARG A 133 -9.21 -5.10 -7.20
C ARG A 133 -8.99 -4.03 -8.26
N ALA A 134 -8.86 -2.77 -7.86
CA ALA A 134 -8.69 -1.63 -8.76
C ALA A 134 -7.36 -1.74 -9.54
N ILE A 135 -6.26 -2.09 -8.87
CA ILE A 135 -4.98 -2.38 -9.52
C ILE A 135 -5.13 -3.53 -10.51
N ALA A 136 -5.74 -4.64 -10.08
CA ALA A 136 -5.94 -5.80 -10.95
C ALA A 136 -6.82 -5.47 -12.17
N ALA A 137 -7.86 -4.63 -12.00
CA ALA A 137 -8.74 -4.19 -13.06
C ALA A 137 -8.01 -3.31 -14.09
N ARG A 138 -7.22 -2.31 -13.65
CA ARG A 138 -6.42 -1.47 -14.56
C ARG A 138 -5.40 -2.30 -15.33
N VAL A 139 -4.64 -3.15 -14.64
CA VAL A 139 -3.65 -4.01 -15.31
C VAL A 139 -4.34 -4.99 -16.26
N ARG A 140 -5.49 -5.57 -15.88
CA ARG A 140 -6.29 -6.43 -16.77
C ARG A 140 -6.68 -5.68 -18.04
N SER A 141 -7.23 -4.47 -17.94
CA SER A 141 -7.63 -3.67 -19.10
C SER A 141 -6.45 -3.42 -20.05
N VAL A 142 -5.25 -3.17 -19.53
CA VAL A 142 -4.04 -2.97 -20.32
C VAL A 142 -3.60 -4.27 -21.02
N VAL A 143 -3.59 -5.38 -20.29
CA VAL A 143 -3.24 -6.70 -20.84
C VAL A 143 -4.25 -7.12 -21.91
N GLU A 144 -5.55 -6.90 -21.68
CA GLU A 144 -6.61 -7.20 -22.64
C GLU A 144 -6.49 -6.35 -23.91
N SER A 145 -6.16 -5.07 -23.77
CA SER A 145 -5.93 -4.19 -24.91
C SER A 145 -4.73 -4.61 -25.76
N LEU A 146 -3.68 -5.20 -25.16
CA LEU A 146 -2.46 -5.59 -25.88
C LEU A 146 -2.53 -7.02 -26.43
N TYR A 147 -3.15 -7.94 -25.69
CA TYR A 147 -3.07 -9.39 -25.95
C TYR A 147 -4.43 -10.07 -26.13
N GLY A 148 -5.55 -9.35 -26.03
CA GLY A 148 -6.90 -9.91 -26.17
C GLY A 148 -7.39 -10.61 -24.90
N ALA A 149 -8.23 -11.63 -25.03
CA ALA A 149 -8.88 -12.28 -23.88
C ALA A 149 -7.87 -12.82 -22.85
N VAL A 150 -8.16 -12.60 -21.56
CA VAL A 150 -7.31 -12.98 -20.43
C VAL A 150 -8.08 -13.87 -19.46
N GLU A 151 -7.47 -14.99 -19.06
CA GLU A 151 -7.93 -15.80 -17.93
C GLU A 151 -7.32 -15.30 -16.62
N THR A 152 -8.09 -15.39 -15.54
CA THR A 152 -7.62 -15.00 -14.21
C THR A 152 -7.63 -16.15 -13.22
N PRO A 153 -6.66 -17.07 -13.29
CA PRO A 153 -6.56 -18.17 -12.34
C PRO A 153 -6.15 -17.65 -10.95
N VAL A 154 -6.59 -18.34 -9.90
CA VAL A 154 -6.16 -18.03 -8.54
C VAL A 154 -4.78 -18.67 -8.31
N VAL A 155 -3.79 -17.84 -7.98
CA VAL A 155 -2.41 -18.28 -7.76
C VAL A 155 -2.03 -17.98 -6.31
N ARG A 156 -1.60 -19.01 -5.57
CA ARG A 156 -1.19 -18.83 -4.17
C ARG A 156 0.00 -17.86 -4.09
N GLY A 157 -0.11 -16.89 -3.18
CA GLY A 157 0.91 -15.87 -2.96
C GLY A 157 0.77 -14.61 -3.82
N PHE A 158 -0.27 -14.53 -4.67
CA PHE A 158 -0.56 -13.38 -5.52
C PHE A 158 -2.02 -12.95 -5.36
N ASP A 159 -2.27 -11.65 -5.55
CA ASP A 159 -3.60 -11.06 -5.47
C ASP A 159 -4.41 -11.28 -6.74
N ALA A 160 -3.73 -11.29 -7.88
CA ALA A 160 -4.31 -11.64 -9.16
C ALA A 160 -3.26 -12.26 -10.08
N ALA A 161 -3.70 -13.12 -10.98
CA ALA A 161 -2.92 -13.58 -12.11
C ALA A 161 -3.71 -13.31 -13.38
N LEU A 162 -3.03 -12.86 -14.42
CA LEU A 162 -3.58 -12.56 -15.73
C LEU A 162 -2.82 -13.39 -16.75
N VAL A 163 -3.53 -14.32 -17.38
CA VAL A 163 -2.99 -15.27 -18.36
C VAL A 163 -3.66 -15.02 -19.71
N PRO A 164 -2.96 -14.38 -20.66
CA PRO A 164 -3.52 -14.17 -21.99
C PRO A 164 -3.81 -15.49 -22.71
N LEU A 165 -5.00 -15.61 -23.31
CA LEU A 165 -5.45 -16.77 -24.09
C LEU A 165 -4.98 -16.75 -25.55
N ALA A 166 -4.36 -15.66 -25.99
CA ALA A 166 -3.91 -15.52 -27.36
C ALA A 166 -2.87 -16.59 -27.74
N LYS A 167 -3.14 -17.29 -28.85
CA LYS A 167 -2.16 -18.17 -29.48
C LYS A 167 -0.97 -17.35 -29.99
N PRO A 168 0.27 -17.88 -29.97
CA PRO A 168 1.42 -17.19 -30.53
C PRO A 168 1.15 -16.86 -32.00
N ARG A 169 1.11 -15.57 -32.35
CA ARG A 169 1.03 -15.14 -33.75
C ARG A 169 2.28 -15.68 -34.47
N PHE A 170 2.08 -16.35 -35.60
CA PHE A 170 3.10 -16.95 -36.48
C PHE A 170 4.45 -16.21 -36.37
N LEU A 171 5.46 -16.87 -35.77
CA LEU A 171 6.83 -16.37 -35.52
C LEU A 171 7.08 -15.40 -34.34
N GLY A 172 6.12 -15.21 -33.43
CA GLY A 172 6.24 -14.31 -32.26
C GLY A 172 6.44 -15.00 -30.91
N SER A 173 7.10 -14.30 -29.97
CA SER A 173 7.23 -14.73 -28.56
C SER A 173 5.86 -14.86 -27.90
N HIS A 174 5.67 -15.90 -27.07
CA HIS A 174 4.45 -16.12 -26.28
C HIS A 174 4.06 -14.87 -25.48
N PRO A 175 2.76 -14.59 -25.33
CA PRO A 175 2.31 -13.45 -24.54
C PRO A 175 2.75 -13.61 -23.07
N PRO A 176 3.16 -12.51 -22.42
CA PRO A 176 3.62 -12.56 -21.04
C PRO A 176 2.44 -12.82 -20.09
N ARG A 177 2.68 -13.68 -19.09
CA ARG A 177 1.75 -13.89 -17.97
C ARG A 177 2.09 -12.88 -16.90
N VAL A 178 1.07 -12.22 -16.37
CA VAL A 178 1.23 -11.17 -15.37
C VAL A 178 0.73 -11.68 -14.03
N LEU A 179 1.59 -11.67 -13.02
CA LEU A 179 1.25 -11.94 -11.63
C LEU A 179 1.27 -10.62 -10.88
N ILE A 180 0.24 -10.34 -10.09
CA ILE A 180 0.07 -9.09 -9.36
C ILE A 180 0.15 -9.40 -7.88
N LYS A 181 1.01 -8.67 -7.16
CA LYS A 181 1.11 -8.72 -5.70
C LYS A 181 1.13 -7.29 -5.16
N VAL A 182 0.25 -6.99 -4.21
CA VAL A 182 0.15 -5.68 -3.56
C VAL A 182 0.64 -5.80 -2.12
N ASN A 183 1.68 -5.05 -1.80
CA ASN A 183 2.31 -4.98 -0.50
C ASN A 183 2.19 -3.56 0.06
N GLU A 184 2.11 -3.46 1.38
CA GLU A 184 2.20 -2.17 2.07
C GLU A 184 3.61 -1.58 1.92
N MET A 185 4.63 -2.40 2.15
CA MET A 185 6.03 -2.06 1.93
C MET A 185 6.62 -2.98 0.87
N ALA A 186 7.16 -2.39 -0.19
CA ALA A 186 7.94 -3.06 -1.21
C ALA A 186 9.43 -2.85 -0.91
N ASP A 187 10.02 -3.85 -0.25
CA ASP A 187 11.42 -3.91 0.14
C ASP A 187 12.14 -5.10 -0.54
N VAL A 188 13.41 -5.30 -0.18
CA VAL A 188 14.24 -6.41 -0.69
C VAL A 188 13.62 -7.77 -0.37
N ALA A 189 13.01 -7.92 0.81
CA ALA A 189 12.37 -9.15 1.23
C ALA A 189 11.11 -9.44 0.39
N ALA A 190 10.27 -8.44 0.16
CA ALA A 190 9.07 -8.53 -0.66
C ALA A 190 9.41 -8.90 -2.12
N VAL A 191 10.47 -8.32 -2.69
CA VAL A 191 10.95 -8.69 -4.04
C VAL A 191 11.39 -10.16 -4.08
N THR A 192 12.15 -10.61 -3.09
CA THR A 192 12.65 -11.98 -3.01
C THR A 192 11.52 -12.99 -2.79
N GLU A 193 10.56 -12.65 -1.93
CA GLU A 193 9.37 -13.47 -1.66
C GLU A 193 8.48 -13.57 -2.91
N ALA A 194 8.23 -12.45 -3.59
CA ALA A 194 7.45 -12.42 -4.82
C ALA A 194 8.11 -13.24 -5.93
N TRP A 195 9.43 -13.14 -6.09
CA TRP A 195 10.18 -13.96 -7.03
C TRP A 195 10.08 -15.45 -6.68
N THR A 196 10.28 -15.80 -5.40
CA THR A 196 10.24 -17.19 -4.93
C THR A 196 8.84 -17.80 -5.09
N ALA A 197 7.80 -17.04 -4.79
CA ALA A 197 6.41 -17.44 -4.99
C ALA A 197 6.13 -17.68 -6.48
N ALA A 198 6.58 -16.79 -7.36
CA ALA A 198 6.40 -16.93 -8.80
C ALA A 198 7.16 -18.14 -9.36
N ALA A 199 8.41 -18.36 -8.91
CA ALA A 199 9.22 -19.50 -9.32
C ALA A 199 8.60 -20.86 -8.93
N ARG A 200 7.89 -20.90 -7.78
CA ARG A 200 7.14 -22.07 -7.32
C ARG A 200 5.76 -22.20 -7.96
N SER A 201 5.24 -21.13 -8.53
CA SER A 201 3.92 -21.10 -9.16
C SER A 201 3.96 -21.85 -10.50
N ARG A 202 3.14 -22.89 -10.65
CA ARG A 202 2.97 -23.64 -11.92
C ARG A 202 2.01 -22.93 -12.90
N VAL A 203 2.06 -21.60 -12.92
CA VAL A 203 1.19 -20.76 -13.77
C VAL A 203 1.76 -20.66 -15.18
N HIS A 204 2.93 -21.21 -15.44
CA HIS A 204 3.58 -21.23 -16.75
C HIS A 204 3.16 -22.50 -17.52
N THR A 205 2.65 -22.33 -18.75
CA THR A 205 2.65 -23.40 -19.76
C THR A 205 3.52 -22.98 -20.94
N ASP A 206 4.35 -23.91 -21.43
CA ASP A 206 5.13 -23.82 -22.67
C ASP A 206 5.96 -22.53 -22.86
N LYS A 207 7.04 -22.35 -22.08
CA LYS A 207 8.08 -21.31 -22.31
C LYS A 207 7.59 -19.86 -22.33
N SER A 208 6.37 -19.57 -21.86
CA SER A 208 5.85 -18.20 -21.75
C SER A 208 6.65 -17.38 -20.73
N PRO A 209 6.99 -16.12 -21.02
CA PRO A 209 7.61 -15.23 -20.03
C PRO A 209 6.60 -14.89 -18.93
N VAL A 210 7.08 -14.78 -17.69
CA VAL A 210 6.29 -14.41 -16.52
C VAL A 210 6.83 -13.09 -15.97
N VAL A 211 5.94 -12.13 -15.79
CA VAL A 211 6.22 -10.87 -15.11
C VAL A 211 5.43 -10.78 -13.82
N VAL A 212 6.11 -10.44 -12.74
CA VAL A 212 5.52 -10.18 -11.44
C VAL A 212 5.52 -8.68 -11.23
N LEU A 213 4.34 -8.08 -11.12
CA LEU A 213 4.16 -6.68 -10.73
C LEU A 213 3.96 -6.63 -9.21
N LEU A 214 5.01 -6.21 -8.51
CA LEU A 214 4.98 -5.96 -7.07
C LEU A 214 4.62 -4.51 -6.83
N PHE A 215 3.38 -4.28 -6.42
CA PHE A 215 2.87 -2.97 -6.07
C PHE A 215 3.20 -2.64 -4.60
N GLY A 216 3.90 -1.55 -4.35
CA GLY A 216 4.24 -1.08 -3.00
C GLY A 216 3.63 0.28 -2.69
N ARG A 217 3.04 0.45 -1.50
CA ARG A 217 2.64 1.80 -1.00
C ARG A 217 3.84 2.60 -0.50
N HIS A 218 4.79 1.91 0.12
CA HIS A 218 6.09 2.42 0.54
C HIS A 218 7.18 1.63 -0.17
N LEU A 219 8.19 2.33 -0.68
CA LEU A 219 9.27 1.74 -1.48
C LEU A 219 10.59 1.93 -0.76
N SER A 220 11.38 0.86 -0.67
CA SER A 220 12.81 0.98 -0.34
C SER A 220 13.54 1.83 -1.40
N PRO A 221 14.71 2.39 -1.08
CA PRO A 221 15.50 3.17 -2.02
C PRO A 221 15.72 2.42 -3.34
N THR A 222 15.56 3.10 -4.47
CA THR A 222 15.62 2.50 -5.82
C THR A 222 16.86 1.64 -6.03
N ARG A 223 18.02 2.05 -5.47
CA ARG A 223 19.27 1.28 -5.57
C ARG A 223 19.19 -0.10 -4.91
N GLU A 224 18.48 -0.23 -3.80
CA GLU A 224 18.30 -1.50 -3.10
C GLU A 224 17.32 -2.39 -3.85
N LEU A 225 16.23 -1.81 -4.35
CA LEU A 225 15.24 -2.52 -5.17
C LEU A 225 15.88 -3.09 -6.44
N LEU A 226 16.64 -2.29 -7.19
CA LEU A 226 17.32 -2.74 -8.40
C LEU A 226 18.31 -3.88 -8.09
N LYS A 227 19.11 -3.75 -7.03
CA LYS A 227 20.00 -4.83 -6.57
C LYS A 227 19.24 -6.10 -6.20
N ALA A 228 18.09 -5.98 -5.54
CA ALA A 228 17.25 -7.11 -5.16
C ALA A 228 16.71 -7.83 -6.40
N MET A 229 16.22 -7.06 -7.39
CA MET A 229 15.68 -7.58 -8.63
C MET A 229 16.76 -8.27 -9.48
N GLU A 230 17.96 -7.68 -9.58
CA GLU A 230 19.11 -8.32 -10.22
C GLU A 230 19.57 -9.58 -9.49
N SER A 231 19.57 -9.56 -8.17
CA SER A 231 19.94 -10.73 -7.36
C SER A 231 18.92 -11.86 -7.56
N ALA A 232 17.63 -11.52 -7.61
CA ALA A 232 16.55 -12.46 -7.85
C ALA A 232 16.62 -13.06 -9.27
N SER A 233 16.91 -12.25 -10.29
CA SER A 233 17.02 -12.75 -11.68
C SER A 233 18.19 -13.72 -11.89
N ARG A 234 19.24 -13.64 -11.06
CA ARG A 234 20.38 -14.57 -11.05
C ARG A 234 20.11 -15.90 -10.33
N GLN A 235 19.02 -16.00 -9.57
CA GLN A 235 18.70 -17.24 -8.83
C GLN A 235 18.35 -18.39 -9.79
N ARG A 236 18.70 -19.63 -9.40
CA ARG A 236 18.44 -20.83 -10.20
C ARG A 236 16.94 -21.02 -10.42
N LYS A 237 16.53 -20.97 -11.69
CA LYS A 237 15.20 -21.39 -12.12
C LYS A 237 15.07 -22.91 -11.98
N THR A 238 13.88 -23.38 -11.65
CA THR A 238 13.54 -24.81 -11.77
C THR A 238 13.68 -25.23 -13.25
N PRO A 239 14.09 -26.47 -13.54
CA PRO A 239 14.25 -26.94 -14.93
C PRO A 239 12.95 -26.95 -15.74
N GLU A 240 11.79 -26.96 -15.08
CA GLU A 240 10.44 -26.81 -15.69
C GLU A 240 9.95 -25.35 -15.73
N GLY A 241 10.74 -24.38 -15.27
CA GLY A 241 10.32 -22.99 -15.08
C GLY A 241 10.14 -22.16 -16.35
N PRO A 242 9.63 -20.92 -16.22
CA PRO A 242 9.39 -20.03 -17.35
C PRO A 242 10.69 -19.61 -18.05
N LYS A 243 10.59 -19.30 -19.35
CA LYS A 243 11.72 -18.83 -20.18
C LYS A 243 12.36 -17.57 -19.59
N GLU A 244 11.52 -16.65 -19.11
CA GLU A 244 11.89 -15.40 -18.49
C GLU A 244 11.01 -15.21 -17.25
N LEU A 245 11.60 -14.86 -16.09
CA LEU A 245 10.88 -14.49 -14.87
C LEU A 245 11.44 -13.17 -14.40
N VAL A 246 10.60 -12.14 -14.40
CA VAL A 246 11.00 -10.78 -14.03
C VAL A 246 10.07 -10.27 -12.95
N VAL A 247 10.65 -9.65 -11.91
CA VAL A 247 9.89 -8.86 -10.94
C VAL A 247 10.07 -7.39 -11.30
N VAL A 248 8.98 -6.65 -11.35
CA VAL A 248 8.92 -5.21 -11.57
C VAL A 248 8.25 -4.61 -10.34
N VAL A 249 8.87 -3.62 -9.74
CA VAL A 249 8.30 -2.94 -8.57
C VAL A 249 7.56 -1.70 -9.07
N VAL A 250 6.30 -1.55 -8.69
CA VAL A 250 5.45 -0.44 -9.12
C VAL A 250 4.95 0.29 -7.87
N ASN A 251 5.03 1.61 -7.89
CA ASN A 251 4.43 2.41 -6.84
C ASN A 251 2.90 2.45 -7.02
N THR A 252 2.14 2.21 -5.95
CA THR A 252 0.67 2.26 -6.00
C THR A 252 0.10 3.66 -6.28
N TRP A 253 0.89 4.72 -6.06
CA TRP A 253 0.41 6.11 -6.09
C TRP A 253 0.58 6.80 -7.44
N ASP A 254 1.80 6.79 -7.95
CA ASP A 254 2.19 7.50 -9.18
C ASP A 254 2.44 6.54 -10.34
N TRP A 255 2.25 5.23 -10.13
CA TRP A 255 2.52 4.18 -11.10
C TRP A 255 3.96 4.19 -11.62
N THR A 256 4.89 4.81 -10.87
CA THR A 256 6.30 4.80 -11.19
C THR A 256 6.80 3.36 -11.11
N CYS A 257 7.36 2.90 -12.22
CA CYS A 257 7.85 1.54 -12.38
C CYS A 257 9.38 1.49 -12.23
N HIS A 258 9.85 0.61 -11.37
CA HIS A 258 11.26 0.23 -11.27
C HIS A 258 11.44 -1.11 -11.98
N THR A 259 12.20 -1.08 -13.06
CA THR A 259 12.45 -2.23 -13.93
C THR A 259 13.90 -2.66 -13.88
N PRO A 260 14.20 -3.97 -13.92
CA PRO A 260 15.57 -4.45 -14.03
C PRO A 260 16.06 -4.31 -15.47
N ASP A 261 17.38 -4.22 -15.65
CA ASP A 261 18.00 -4.16 -16.97
C ASP A 261 17.83 -5.49 -17.73
N GLY A 262 17.62 -5.41 -19.04
CA GLY A 262 17.57 -6.60 -19.92
C GLY A 262 16.18 -7.18 -20.23
N LEU A 263 15.10 -6.44 -19.96
CA LEU A 263 13.73 -6.82 -20.33
C LEU A 263 13.54 -7.06 -21.83
N SER A 264 12.83 -8.14 -22.18
CA SER A 264 12.39 -8.36 -23.57
C SER A 264 11.46 -7.24 -24.07
N ALA A 265 11.49 -6.96 -25.38
CA ALA A 265 10.72 -5.86 -25.98
C ALA A 265 9.20 -5.95 -25.73
N ASN A 266 8.67 -7.18 -25.61
CA ASN A 266 7.25 -7.41 -25.29
C ASN A 266 6.91 -7.03 -23.85
N LEU A 267 7.80 -7.35 -22.90
CA LEU A 267 7.62 -6.96 -21.51
C LEU A 267 7.77 -5.45 -21.34
N ARG A 268 8.73 -4.82 -22.03
CA ARG A 268 8.90 -3.37 -21.99
C ARG A 268 7.63 -2.65 -22.48
N LYS A 269 7.06 -3.05 -23.62
CA LYS A 269 5.78 -2.48 -24.11
C LYS A 269 4.64 -2.61 -23.12
N LEU A 270 4.52 -3.77 -22.46
CA LEU A 270 3.50 -3.97 -21.42
C LEU A 270 3.72 -3.04 -20.23
N ILE A 271 4.95 -2.96 -19.74
CA ILE A 271 5.30 -2.12 -18.60
C ILE A 271 5.07 -0.65 -18.95
N ASP A 272 5.57 -0.16 -20.08
CA ASP A 272 5.39 1.23 -20.53
C ASP A 272 3.89 1.60 -20.56
N LYS A 273 3.02 0.68 -21.01
CA LYS A 273 1.57 0.87 -21.05
C LYS A 273 0.90 0.87 -19.67
N ILE A 274 1.51 0.22 -18.68
CA ILE A 274 1.03 0.20 -17.29
C ILE A 274 1.47 1.47 -16.56
N CYS A 275 2.65 2.01 -16.88
CA CYS A 275 3.19 3.22 -16.27
C CYS A 275 2.71 4.52 -16.98
N GLU A 276 2.04 4.40 -18.14
CA GLU A 276 1.32 5.47 -18.87
C GLU A 276 0.00 5.85 -18.16
#